data_AF-A6J4J2-F1
#
_entry.id   AF-A6J4J2-F1
#
_cell.length_a   1.000
_cell.length_b   1.000
_cell.length_c   1.000
_cell.angle_alpha   90.00
_cell.angle_beta   90.00
_cell.angle_gamma   90.00
#
_symmetry.space_group_name_H-M   'P 1'
#
loop_
_entity.id
_entity.type
_entity.pdbx_description
1 polymer ?
#
loop_
_entity_poly.entity_id
_entity_poly.type
_entity_poly.pdbx_seq_one_letter_code
_entity_poly.pdbx_strand_id
1 'polypeptide(L)'
;MSMKRPQDHSKQEMAARIIQKAWKTFLNVSVFQHFKSLIDLRRQGEPRQIVKYINPKEAELLDAAAGVQVRFRLGGVKFPPEIYYKIFTHRHIEDLCANSPRDYTKLPARYASHNKDDPPQVEDNSGWYRRIENNGWRPVSNRFWMPTENEVLESTKESEFHFSKLKRKQDLEKKRKIKKIEWMRQMYYLGSLEAKVTDRETLVLIHKATKGLIKSIEDGGVDSVMEWEVDEVLNWTNTLNFDDYIASWRETATSNSSAYLKDAKLQRIQKSLQRKIYEDETKESEEKIYYDGDFYENVYIKPLL
;
A
#
# COMPACT_ATOMS: atom_id res chain seq x y z
N MET A 1 -26.91 -41.34 50.34
CA MET A 1 -25.88 -40.59 49.57
C MET A 1 -25.46 -41.45 48.38
N SER A 2 -25.95 -41.13 47.18
CA SER A 2 -25.59 -41.89 45.96
C SER A 2 -24.19 -41.47 45.52
N MET A 3 -23.21 -42.35 45.71
CA MET A 3 -21.85 -42.13 45.21
C MET A 3 -21.87 -42.23 43.68
N LYS A 4 -21.77 -41.08 43.00
CA LYS A 4 -21.67 -41.01 41.54
C LYS A 4 -20.47 -41.82 41.07
N ARG A 5 -20.67 -42.68 40.07
CA ARG A 5 -19.63 -43.57 39.55
C ARG A 5 -18.51 -42.72 38.92
N PRO A 6 -17.23 -43.14 38.99
CA PRO A 6 -16.10 -42.38 38.45
C PRO A 6 -16.23 -42.02 36.95
N GLN A 7 -16.98 -42.80 36.17
CA GLN A 7 -17.32 -42.46 34.78
C GLN A 7 -18.21 -41.22 34.64
N ASP A 8 -19.08 -40.93 35.60
CA ASP A 8 -19.95 -39.74 35.56
C ASP A 8 -19.15 -38.46 35.83
N HIS A 9 -18.14 -38.53 36.70
CA HIS A 9 -17.18 -37.43 36.89
C HIS A 9 -16.40 -37.12 35.61
N SER A 10 -15.94 -38.14 34.88
CA SER A 10 -15.27 -37.98 33.59
C SER A 10 -16.17 -37.32 32.53
N LYS A 11 -17.45 -37.71 32.46
CA LYS A 11 -18.43 -37.08 31.56
C LYS A 11 -18.72 -35.62 31.95
N GLN A 12 -18.83 -35.34 33.25
CA GLN A 12 -19.02 -33.97 33.76
C GLN A 12 -17.81 -33.08 33.47
N GLU A 13 -16.59 -33.60 33.62
CA GLU A 13 -15.36 -32.89 33.26
C GLU A 13 -15.29 -32.61 31.75
N MET A 14 -15.68 -33.58 30.91
CA MET A 14 -15.76 -33.39 29.47
C MET A 14 -16.76 -32.29 29.11
N ALA A 15 -17.97 -32.34 29.69
CA ALA A 15 -18.98 -31.31 29.50
C ALA A 15 -18.50 -29.93 29.96
N ALA A 16 -17.84 -29.85 31.13
CA ALA A 16 -17.26 -28.61 31.63
C ALA A 16 -16.18 -28.05 30.70
N ARG A 17 -15.30 -28.92 30.15
CA ARG A 17 -14.28 -28.50 29.15
C ARG A 17 -14.91 -27.96 27.88
N ILE A 18 -16.00 -28.57 27.40
CA ILE A 18 -16.74 -28.08 26.22
C ILE A 18 -17.30 -26.68 26.49
N ILE A 19 -17.97 -26.49 27.63
CA ILE A 19 -18.54 -25.20 28.03
C ILE A 19 -17.44 -24.15 28.19
N GLN A 20 -16.35 -24.48 28.88
CA GLN A 20 -15.20 -23.58 29.06
C GLN A 20 -14.54 -23.23 27.73
N LYS A 21 -14.41 -24.19 26.81
CA LYS A 21 -13.86 -23.94 25.47
C LYS A 21 -14.79 -23.02 24.68
N ALA A 22 -16.10 -23.26 24.70
CA ALA A 22 -17.08 -22.40 24.06
C ALA A 22 -17.04 -20.97 24.62
N TRP A 23 -16.96 -20.82 25.94
CA TRP A 23 -16.84 -19.52 26.60
C TRP A 23 -15.55 -18.79 26.25
N LYS A 24 -14.40 -19.48 26.25
CA LYS A 24 -13.12 -18.91 25.81
C LYS A 24 -13.15 -18.49 24.35
N THR A 25 -13.74 -19.30 23.47
CA THR A 25 -13.91 -18.93 22.06
C THR A 25 -14.79 -17.69 21.92
N PHE A 26 -15.91 -17.61 22.64
CA PHE A 26 -16.78 -16.44 22.63
C PHE A 26 -16.04 -15.17 23.06
N LEU A 27 -15.29 -15.24 24.17
CA LEU A 27 -14.46 -14.12 24.63
C LEU A 27 -13.39 -13.73 23.59
N ASN A 28 -12.68 -14.70 23.02
CA ASN A 28 -11.64 -14.44 22.03
C ASN A 28 -12.23 -13.78 20.76
N VAL A 29 -13.39 -14.25 20.31
CA VAL A 29 -14.10 -13.67 19.17
C VAL A 29 -14.53 -12.24 19.49
N SER A 30 -15.07 -11.99 20.68
CA SER A 30 -15.48 -10.65 21.11
C SER A 30 -14.30 -9.67 21.18
N VAL A 31 -13.19 -10.10 21.78
CA VAL A 31 -11.95 -9.31 21.84
C VAL A 31 -11.42 -9.02 20.43
N PHE A 32 -11.40 -10.01 19.54
CA PHE A 32 -10.99 -9.82 18.16
C PHE A 32 -11.90 -8.85 17.40
N GLN A 33 -13.22 -8.95 17.57
CA GLN A 33 -14.19 -8.03 16.96
C GLN A 33 -13.96 -6.59 17.43
N HIS A 34 -13.64 -6.38 18.70
CA HIS A 34 -13.27 -5.08 19.23
C HIS A 34 -11.99 -4.54 18.56
N PHE A 35 -10.92 -5.32 18.47
CA PHE A 35 -9.70 -4.90 17.77
C PHE A 35 -9.95 -4.61 16.29
N LYS A 36 -10.78 -5.44 15.64
CA LYS A 36 -11.16 -5.24 14.24
C LYS A 36 -11.91 -3.93 14.04
N SER A 37 -12.84 -3.58 14.92
CA SER A 37 -13.58 -2.31 14.82
C SER A 37 -12.69 -1.10 15.09
N LEU A 38 -11.73 -1.20 16.01
CA LEU A 38 -10.75 -0.12 16.27
C LEU A 38 -9.90 0.23 15.04
N ILE A 39 -9.51 -0.78 14.26
CA ILE A 39 -8.65 -0.57 13.09
C ILE A 39 -9.43 -0.37 11.78
N ASP A 40 -10.75 -0.59 11.75
CA ASP A 40 -11.57 -0.47 10.53
C ASP A 40 -11.79 1.00 10.14
N LEU A 41 -10.69 1.66 9.75
CA LEU A 41 -10.68 3.07 9.42
C LEU A 41 -11.13 3.36 7.98
N ARG A 42 -11.35 2.38 7.10
CA ARG A 42 -11.84 2.55 5.69
C ARG A 42 -11.52 3.88 5.00
N ARG A 43 -10.24 4.31 5.00
CA ARG A 43 -9.78 5.60 4.44
C ARG A 43 -10.37 6.84 5.11
N GLN A 44 -10.63 6.75 6.41
CA GLN A 44 -11.14 7.83 7.26
C GLN A 44 -10.03 8.29 8.20
N GLY A 45 -10.15 9.55 8.62
CA GLY A 45 -9.19 10.20 9.52
C GLY A 45 -7.93 10.70 8.83
N GLU A 46 -7.41 11.82 9.34
CA GLU A 46 -6.17 12.41 8.87
C GLU A 46 -4.96 11.62 9.42
N PRO A 47 -4.03 11.18 8.56
CA PRO A 47 -2.80 10.49 8.99
C PRO A 47 -2.06 11.21 10.12
N ARG A 48 -1.90 12.54 10.02
CA ARG A 48 -1.15 13.33 10.98
C ARG A 48 -1.83 13.35 12.34
N GLN A 49 -3.15 13.52 12.40
CA GLN A 49 -3.90 13.46 13.66
C GLN A 49 -3.83 12.08 14.30
N ILE A 50 -4.02 11.02 13.50
CA ILE A 50 -3.96 9.64 13.99
C ILE A 50 -2.58 9.37 14.59
N VAL A 51 -1.50 9.69 13.86
CA VAL A 51 -0.14 9.48 14.33
C VAL A 51 0.18 10.39 15.51
N LYS A 52 -0.39 11.61 15.60
CA LYS A 52 -0.18 12.49 16.76
C LYS A 52 -0.63 11.86 18.07
N TYR A 53 -1.69 11.04 18.07
CA TYR A 53 -2.14 10.31 19.25
C TYR A 53 -1.27 9.09 19.58
N ILE A 54 -0.56 8.53 18.59
CA ILE A 54 0.29 7.35 18.76
C ILE A 54 1.73 7.75 19.10
N ASN A 55 2.31 8.60 18.26
CA ASN A 55 3.67 9.13 18.36
C ASN A 55 3.71 10.59 17.87
N PRO A 56 3.72 11.58 18.77
CA PRO A 56 3.69 12.99 18.38
C PRO A 56 4.94 13.43 17.61
N LYS A 57 6.12 12.87 17.92
CA LYS A 57 7.37 13.20 17.23
C LYS A 57 7.33 12.78 15.76
N GLU A 58 6.78 11.60 15.49
CA GLU A 58 6.64 11.12 14.11
C GLU A 58 5.59 11.93 13.34
N ALA A 59 4.51 12.36 14.01
CA ALA A 59 3.49 13.20 13.40
C ALA A 59 4.00 14.57 12.93
N GLU A 60 5.06 15.11 13.56
CA GLU A 60 5.71 16.35 13.14
C GLU A 60 6.50 16.19 11.84
N LEU A 61 7.05 14.99 11.59
CA LEU A 61 7.80 14.67 10.38
C LEU A 61 6.90 14.37 9.18
N LEU A 62 5.59 14.24 9.38
CA LEU A 62 4.66 13.92 8.30
C LEU A 62 4.35 15.15 7.46
N ASP A 63 4.83 15.12 6.22
CA ASP A 63 4.50 16.11 5.21
C ASP A 63 3.20 15.77 4.47
N ALA A 64 2.27 16.73 4.40
CA ALA A 64 1.04 16.58 3.66
C ALA A 64 1.29 16.41 2.15
N ALA A 65 2.34 17.05 1.62
CA ALA A 65 2.67 16.98 0.20
C ALA A 65 3.22 15.61 -0.23
N ALA A 66 3.68 14.77 0.70
CA ALA A 66 4.11 13.40 0.40
C ALA A 66 2.95 12.42 0.13
N GLY A 67 1.69 12.83 0.37
CA GLY A 67 0.52 11.95 0.22
C GLY A 67 0.60 10.75 1.16
N VAL A 68 0.86 11.04 2.44
CA VAL A 68 1.03 10.07 3.52
C VAL A 68 -0.27 9.31 3.77
N GLN A 69 -0.15 8.01 3.98
CA GLN A 69 -1.22 7.14 4.44
C GLN A 69 -0.68 6.23 5.54
N VAL A 70 -1.43 6.08 6.63
CA VAL A 70 -1.07 5.18 7.73
C VAL A 70 -1.93 3.94 7.63
N ARG A 71 -1.30 2.77 7.74
CA ARG A 71 -1.99 1.48 7.74
C ARG A 71 -1.79 0.79 9.07
N PHE A 72 -2.84 0.14 9.55
CA PHE A 72 -2.83 -0.69 10.74
C PHE A 72 -2.90 -2.18 10.40
N ARG A 73 -2.29 -3.01 11.25
CA ARG A 73 -2.43 -4.46 11.23
C ARG A 73 -2.55 -5.00 12.64
N LEU A 74 -3.26 -6.12 12.78
CA LEU A 74 -3.19 -6.94 13.98
C LEU A 74 -2.02 -7.91 13.83
N GLY A 75 -1.20 -8.03 14.86
CA GLY A 75 -0.05 -8.92 14.90
C GLY A 75 0.27 -9.35 16.33
N GLY A 76 1.43 -9.97 16.51
CA GLY A 76 1.88 -10.47 17.81
C GLY A 76 1.88 -12.00 17.88
N VAL A 77 2.73 -12.53 18.76
CA VAL A 77 2.94 -13.98 18.95
C VAL A 77 1.96 -14.62 19.93
N LYS A 78 1.25 -13.81 20.73
CA LYS A 78 0.28 -14.25 21.74
C LYS A 78 -1.05 -13.51 21.53
N PHE A 79 -2.15 -14.15 21.90
CA PHE A 79 -3.47 -13.53 21.95
C PHE A 79 -3.69 -12.89 23.34
N PRO A 80 -4.31 -11.71 23.46
CA PRO A 80 -4.90 -10.85 22.42
C PRO A 80 -3.89 -10.22 21.45
N PRO A 81 -4.28 -9.92 20.20
CA PRO A 81 -3.36 -9.34 19.23
C PRO A 81 -2.96 -7.92 19.59
N GLU A 82 -1.75 -7.55 19.21
CA GLU A 82 -1.24 -6.19 19.28
C GLU A 82 -1.50 -5.44 17.96
N ILE A 83 -1.68 -4.13 18.06
CA ILE A 83 -1.88 -3.26 16.90
C ILE A 83 -0.52 -2.73 16.45
N TYR A 84 -0.23 -2.88 15.17
CA TYR A 84 0.95 -2.29 14.54
C TYR A 84 0.53 -1.29 13.47
N TYR A 85 1.37 -0.28 13.24
CA TYR A 85 1.18 0.69 12.18
C TYR A 85 2.42 0.78 11.27
N LYS A 86 2.18 1.17 10.03
CA LYS A 86 3.22 1.52 9.06
C LYS A 86 2.77 2.71 8.22
N ILE A 87 3.71 3.60 7.94
CA ILE A 87 3.49 4.81 7.18
C ILE A 87 3.89 4.55 5.72
N PHE A 88 2.97 4.86 4.81
CA PHE A 88 3.12 4.74 3.38
C PHE A 88 3.00 6.13 2.74
N THR A 89 3.64 6.29 1.59
CA THR A 89 3.60 7.52 0.79
C THR A 89 3.11 7.16 -0.60
N HIS A 90 2.05 7.81 -1.07
CA HIS A 90 1.49 7.57 -2.40
C HIS A 90 2.11 8.44 -3.48
N ARG A 91 2.63 9.62 -3.12
CA ARG A 91 3.31 10.46 -4.11
C ARG A 91 4.70 9.90 -4.41
N HIS A 92 5.19 10.25 -5.59
CA HIS A 92 6.52 9.85 -6.03
C HIS A 92 7.57 10.44 -5.09
N ILE A 93 8.31 9.55 -4.42
CA ILE A 93 9.50 9.89 -3.64
C ILE A 93 10.66 9.17 -4.31
N GLU A 94 11.63 9.94 -4.78
CA GLU A 94 12.83 9.41 -5.44
C GLU A 94 14.01 9.48 -4.48
N ASP A 95 14.67 8.34 -4.28
CA ASP A 95 15.96 8.27 -3.60
C ASP A 95 17.04 8.53 -4.64
N LEU A 96 17.65 9.72 -4.58
CA LEU A 96 18.67 10.17 -5.53
C LEU A 96 19.88 9.24 -5.55
N CYS A 97 20.33 8.80 -4.37
CA CYS A 97 21.50 7.93 -4.22
C CYS A 97 21.20 6.51 -4.70
N ALA A 98 19.93 6.11 -4.75
CA ALA A 98 19.55 4.78 -5.18
C ALA A 98 19.64 4.56 -6.70
N ASN A 99 19.56 5.62 -7.51
CA ASN A 99 19.60 5.51 -8.98
C ASN A 99 21.04 5.51 -9.52
N SER A 100 21.98 6.11 -8.79
CA SER A 100 23.41 6.08 -9.10
C SER A 100 24.18 5.89 -7.81
N PRO A 101 24.41 4.63 -7.41
CA PRO A 101 24.95 4.33 -6.10
C PRO A 101 26.46 4.57 -6.00
N ARG A 102 27.07 5.36 -6.89
CA ARG A 102 28.53 5.56 -6.92
C ARG A 102 29.02 6.35 -5.71
N ASP A 103 30.22 6.04 -5.24
CA ASP A 103 30.91 6.86 -4.25
C ASP A 103 31.48 8.12 -4.93
N TYR A 104 30.73 9.20 -4.89
CA TYR A 104 31.13 10.49 -5.47
C TYR A 104 32.29 11.16 -4.74
N THR A 105 32.68 10.66 -3.56
CA THR A 105 33.82 11.21 -2.81
C THR A 105 35.16 10.66 -3.29
N LYS A 106 35.14 9.46 -3.91
CA LYS A 106 36.32 8.77 -4.44
C LYS A 106 36.23 8.61 -5.95
N LEU A 107 36.03 9.71 -6.67
CA LEU A 107 36.07 9.65 -8.13
C LEU A 107 37.49 9.30 -8.57
N PRO A 108 37.72 8.12 -9.21
CA PRO A 108 39.01 7.86 -9.80
C PRO A 108 39.26 8.93 -10.88
N ALA A 109 40.49 9.42 -10.96
CA ALA A 109 40.90 10.25 -12.10
C ALA A 109 40.54 9.48 -13.36
N ARG A 110 39.69 10.05 -14.23
CA ARG A 110 39.25 9.36 -15.44
C ARG A 110 40.46 9.10 -16.33
N TYR A 111 41.02 7.90 -16.26
CA TYR A 111 41.85 7.36 -17.33
C TYR A 111 40.90 6.94 -18.44
N ALA A 112 40.51 7.90 -19.28
CA ALA A 112 39.88 7.60 -20.56
C ALA A 112 40.98 7.14 -21.50
N SER A 113 41.44 5.89 -21.35
CA SER A 113 42.28 5.30 -22.38
C SER A 113 41.40 5.01 -23.60
N HIS A 114 41.82 5.52 -24.76
CA HIS A 114 41.18 5.23 -26.05
C HIS A 114 41.66 3.90 -26.65
N ASN A 115 42.44 3.13 -25.89
CA ASN A 115 42.99 1.86 -26.34
C ASN A 115 41.97 0.74 -26.11
N LYS A 116 41.63 0.02 -27.19
CA LYS A 116 40.65 -1.08 -27.17
C LYS A 116 41.15 -2.33 -26.45
N ASP A 117 42.44 -2.38 -26.13
CA ASP A 117 43.13 -3.54 -25.54
C ASP A 117 43.32 -3.45 -24.03
N ASP A 118 42.84 -2.37 -23.39
CA ASP A 118 42.89 -2.28 -21.94
C ASP A 118 41.88 -3.26 -21.30
N PRO A 119 42.29 -4.02 -20.26
CA PRO A 119 41.37 -4.89 -19.56
C PRO A 119 40.21 -4.08 -18.97
N PRO A 120 38.97 -4.60 -19.00
CA PRO A 120 37.83 -3.89 -18.43
C PRO A 120 38.13 -3.55 -16.97
N GLN A 121 38.04 -2.27 -16.62
CA GLN A 121 38.21 -1.83 -15.25
C GLN A 121 37.19 -2.58 -14.38
N VAL A 122 37.69 -3.38 -13.43
CA VAL A 122 36.86 -3.98 -12.40
C VAL A 122 36.37 -2.84 -11.51
N GLU A 123 35.12 -2.41 -11.69
CA GLU A 123 34.52 -1.39 -10.83
C GLU A 123 34.45 -1.96 -9.40
N ASP A 124 35.20 -1.36 -8.47
CA ASP A 124 35.07 -1.66 -7.04
C ASP A 124 33.75 -1.06 -6.52
N ASN A 125 32.80 -1.94 -6.21
CA ASN A 125 31.47 -1.57 -5.75
C ASN A 125 31.39 -1.45 -4.22
N SER A 126 32.51 -1.59 -3.50
CA SER A 126 32.56 -1.57 -2.02
C SER A 126 32.05 -0.26 -1.41
N GLY A 127 32.29 0.87 -2.08
CA GLY A 127 31.85 2.19 -1.65
C GLY A 127 30.44 2.58 -2.09
N TRP A 128 29.71 1.69 -2.77
CA TRP A 128 28.43 2.05 -3.33
C TRP A 128 27.35 2.33 -2.27
N TYR A 129 26.48 3.30 -2.55
CA TYR A 129 25.31 3.58 -1.73
C TYR A 129 24.47 2.31 -1.57
N ARG A 130 24.33 1.86 -0.32
CA ARG A 130 23.50 0.74 0.06
C ARG A 130 22.32 1.25 0.87
N ARG A 131 21.13 1.11 0.31
CA ARG A 131 19.88 1.48 0.99
C ARG A 131 19.55 0.44 2.06
N ILE A 132 19.42 0.90 3.31
CA ILE A 132 18.96 0.08 4.43
C ILE A 132 17.55 0.57 4.80
N GLU A 133 16.54 -0.22 4.46
CA GLU A 133 15.16 0.08 4.82
C GLU A 133 14.84 -0.40 6.25
N ASN A 134 15.03 0.46 7.25
CA ASN A 134 14.52 0.21 8.61
C ASN A 134 13.00 0.50 8.72
N ASN A 135 12.25 0.17 7.66
CA ASN A 135 10.83 0.47 7.52
C ASN A 135 9.96 -0.73 7.92
N GLY A 136 10.23 -1.27 9.10
CA GLY A 136 9.41 -2.29 9.74
C GLY A 136 8.04 -1.75 10.17
N TRP A 137 7.15 -2.68 10.52
CA TRP A 137 5.90 -2.32 11.17
C TRP A 137 6.16 -2.04 12.65
N ARG A 138 5.56 -0.97 13.18
CA ARG A 138 5.81 -0.47 14.54
C ARG A 138 4.63 -0.74 15.45
N PRO A 139 4.82 -1.22 16.69
CA PRO A 139 3.71 -1.43 17.61
C PRO A 139 3.11 -0.07 18.03
N VAL A 140 1.79 -0.03 18.21
CA VAL A 140 1.08 1.08 18.83
C VAL A 140 1.21 0.92 20.35
N SER A 141 2.32 1.40 20.91
CA SER A 141 2.57 1.33 22.35
C SER A 141 2.04 2.58 23.06
N ASN A 142 1.50 2.40 24.27
CA ASN A 142 1.06 3.51 25.12
C ASN A 142 2.23 4.25 25.80
N ARG A 143 3.47 3.77 25.60
CA ARG A 143 4.71 4.31 26.19
C ARG A 143 5.63 4.85 25.10
N PHE A 144 5.15 5.78 24.29
CA PHE A 144 5.96 6.39 23.21
C PHE A 144 7.23 7.12 23.71
N TRP A 145 7.33 7.39 25.02
CA TRP A 145 8.49 8.03 25.67
C TRP A 145 9.55 7.06 26.19
N MET A 146 9.27 5.75 26.24
CA MET A 146 10.27 4.74 26.62
C MET A 146 10.90 4.16 25.36
N PRO A 147 12.23 4.22 25.19
CA PRO A 147 12.88 3.48 24.11
C PRO A 147 12.69 1.99 24.37
N THR A 148 11.70 1.36 23.73
CA THR A 148 11.62 -0.10 23.72
C THR A 148 12.67 -0.59 22.73
N GLU A 149 13.89 -0.80 23.22
CA GLU A 149 14.90 -1.57 22.51
C GLU A 149 14.29 -2.96 22.19
N ASN A 150 14.05 -3.25 20.91
CA ASN A 150 13.75 -4.58 20.33
C ASN A 150 12.29 -5.00 20.03
N GLU A 151 11.29 -4.12 20.02
CA GLU A 151 9.91 -4.49 19.60
C GLU A 151 9.55 -4.09 18.15
N VAL A 152 10.53 -4.02 17.25
CA VAL A 152 10.20 -3.99 15.81
C VAL A 152 9.90 -5.43 15.41
N LEU A 153 8.63 -5.73 15.11
CA LEU A 153 8.20 -7.05 14.67
C LEU A 153 8.79 -7.32 13.28
N GLU A 154 10.00 -7.88 13.33
CA GLU A 154 10.93 -8.35 12.30
C GLU A 154 10.63 -7.90 10.86
N SER A 155 11.43 -6.95 10.38
CA SER A 155 11.91 -6.96 8.99
C SER A 155 13.42 -7.21 9.00
N THR A 156 13.85 -8.36 9.51
CA THR A 156 15.25 -8.81 9.41
C THR A 156 15.64 -9.20 7.99
N LYS A 157 14.66 -9.30 7.08
CA LYS A 157 14.93 -9.48 5.66
C LYS A 157 15.43 -8.18 5.08
N GLU A 158 16.71 -8.13 4.79
CA GLU A 158 17.28 -7.09 3.95
C GLU A 158 16.51 -7.08 2.62
N SER A 159 15.85 -5.96 2.33
CA SER A 159 15.23 -5.77 1.03
C SER A 159 16.33 -5.44 0.04
N GLU A 160 16.68 -6.41 -0.81
CA GLU A 160 17.60 -6.15 -1.93
C GLU A 160 17.00 -5.08 -2.85
N PHE A 161 17.68 -3.93 -2.92
CA PHE A 161 17.30 -2.82 -3.78
C PHE A 161 18.31 -2.68 -4.92
N HIS A 162 17.88 -3.01 -6.14
CA HIS A 162 18.72 -2.83 -7.32
C HIS A 162 18.64 -1.38 -7.83
N PHE A 163 19.76 -0.79 -8.23
CA PHE A 163 19.81 0.60 -8.69
C PHE A 163 18.93 0.83 -9.95
N SER A 164 19.07 -0.05 -10.95
CA SER A 164 18.28 0.02 -12.20
C SER A 164 16.78 -0.14 -11.95
N LYS A 165 16.00 0.86 -12.36
CA LYS A 165 14.52 0.87 -12.31
C LYS A 165 13.92 -0.28 -13.13
N LEU A 166 14.51 -0.58 -14.29
CA LEU A 166 14.03 -1.64 -15.19
C LEU A 166 14.12 -3.00 -14.49
N LYS A 167 15.27 -3.30 -13.87
CA LYS A 167 15.46 -4.56 -13.16
C LYS A 167 14.52 -4.69 -11.97
N ARG A 168 14.32 -3.60 -11.20
CA ARG A 168 13.31 -3.57 -10.12
C ARG A 168 11.90 -3.87 -10.62
N LYS A 169 11.50 -3.32 -11.77
CA LYS A 169 10.19 -3.58 -12.37
C LYS A 169 10.04 -5.06 -12.75
N GLN A 170 11.06 -5.63 -13.39
CA GLN A 170 11.11 -7.06 -13.73
C GLN A 170 11.06 -7.95 -12.47
N ASP A 171 11.80 -7.60 -11.42
CA ASP A 171 11.79 -8.34 -10.15
C ASP A 171 10.43 -8.28 -9.45
N LEU A 172 9.74 -7.14 -9.52
CA LEU A 172 8.37 -6.99 -9.01
C LEU A 172 7.37 -7.84 -9.78
N GLU A 173 7.47 -7.87 -11.12
CA GLU A 173 6.63 -8.71 -11.99
C GLU A 173 6.88 -10.19 -11.70
N LYS A 174 8.14 -10.62 -11.58
CA LYS A 174 8.50 -11.99 -11.16
C LYS A 174 7.91 -12.35 -9.80
N LYS A 175 8.03 -11.46 -8.81
CA LYS A 175 7.43 -11.67 -7.48
C LYS A 175 5.90 -11.75 -7.52
N ARG A 176 5.25 -10.97 -8.39
CA ARG A 176 3.79 -11.04 -8.60
C ARG A 176 3.40 -12.39 -9.20
N LYS A 177 4.11 -12.83 -10.26
CA LYS A 177 3.90 -14.13 -10.90
C LYS A 177 4.04 -15.29 -9.90
N ILE A 178 5.10 -15.29 -9.09
CA ILE A 178 5.31 -16.32 -8.05
C ILE A 178 4.12 -16.38 -7.08
N LYS A 179 3.64 -15.23 -6.59
CA LYS A 179 2.49 -15.19 -5.67
C LYS A 179 1.18 -15.69 -6.31
N LYS A 180 0.95 -15.38 -7.59
CA LYS A 180 -0.20 -15.88 -8.34
C LYS A 180 -0.16 -17.41 -8.47
N ILE A 181 1.02 -17.96 -8.76
CA ILE A 181 1.24 -19.41 -8.81
C ILE A 181 1.04 -20.06 -7.44
N GLU A 182 1.59 -19.48 -6.37
CA GLU A 182 1.42 -19.98 -5.01
C GLU A 182 -0.07 -19.98 -4.60
N TRP A 183 -0.79 -18.90 -4.92
CA TRP A 183 -2.24 -18.85 -4.72
C TRP A 183 -2.93 -19.97 -5.49
N MET A 184 -2.68 -20.12 -6.79
CA MET A 184 -3.28 -21.17 -7.62
C MET A 184 -3.03 -22.56 -7.02
N ARG A 185 -1.79 -22.83 -6.60
CA ARG A 185 -1.41 -24.09 -5.94
C ARG A 185 -2.21 -24.30 -4.65
N GLN A 186 -2.31 -23.27 -3.81
CA GLN A 186 -3.09 -23.35 -2.56
C GLN A 186 -4.55 -23.67 -2.85
N MET A 187 -5.18 -22.97 -3.80
CA MET A 187 -6.56 -23.24 -4.19
C MET A 187 -6.73 -24.68 -4.68
N TYR A 188 -5.77 -25.18 -5.47
CA TYR A 188 -5.80 -26.55 -6.01
C TYR A 188 -5.75 -27.61 -4.92
N TYR A 189 -4.77 -27.55 -4.02
CA TYR A 189 -4.62 -28.55 -2.97
C TYR A 189 -5.66 -28.45 -1.86
N LEU A 190 -6.17 -27.24 -1.57
CA LEU A 190 -7.26 -27.03 -0.61
C LEU A 190 -8.64 -27.39 -1.19
N GLY A 191 -8.72 -27.82 -2.46
CA GLY A 191 -9.97 -28.22 -3.10
C GLY A 191 -10.99 -27.09 -3.23
N SER A 192 -10.53 -25.83 -3.23
CA SER A 192 -11.38 -24.63 -3.25
C SER A 192 -11.49 -23.99 -4.64
N LEU A 193 -11.19 -24.72 -5.72
CA LEU A 193 -11.44 -24.24 -7.10
C LEU A 193 -12.92 -24.36 -7.40
N GLU A 194 -13.62 -23.24 -7.48
CA GLU A 194 -15.02 -23.17 -7.89
C GLU A 194 -15.13 -22.42 -9.22
N ALA A 195 -15.37 -23.13 -10.33
CA ALA A 195 -15.58 -22.48 -11.61
C ALA A 195 -16.75 -21.47 -11.54
N LYS A 196 -16.61 -20.34 -12.26
CA LYS A 196 -17.64 -19.28 -12.34
C LYS A 196 -19.00 -19.78 -12.83
N VAL A 197 -19.01 -20.85 -13.63
CA VAL A 197 -20.21 -21.48 -14.18
C VAL A 197 -20.27 -22.90 -13.61
N THR A 198 -21.43 -23.29 -13.09
CA THR A 198 -21.69 -24.61 -12.50
C THR A 198 -21.79 -25.71 -13.57
N ASP A 199 -20.92 -25.69 -14.57
CA ASP A 199 -20.83 -26.76 -15.54
C ASP A 199 -19.72 -27.75 -15.14
N ARG A 200 -20.10 -29.02 -15.03
CA ARG A 200 -19.20 -30.08 -14.58
C ARG A 200 -18.09 -30.35 -15.58
N GLU A 201 -18.33 -30.11 -16.87
CA GLU A 201 -17.33 -30.31 -17.92
C GLU A 201 -16.27 -29.21 -17.87
N THR A 202 -16.67 -27.94 -17.69
CA THR A 202 -15.71 -26.84 -17.49
C THR A 202 -14.82 -27.05 -16.26
N LEU A 203 -15.35 -27.56 -15.15
CA LEU A 203 -14.56 -27.90 -13.95
C LEU A 203 -13.48 -28.95 -14.24
N VAL A 204 -13.81 -30.00 -15.00
CA VAL A 204 -12.85 -31.05 -15.37
C VAL A 204 -11.73 -30.49 -16.26
N LEU A 205 -12.07 -29.63 -17.22
CA LEU A 205 -11.09 -28.95 -18.09
C LEU A 205 -10.15 -28.05 -17.28
N ILE A 206 -10.71 -27.26 -16.37
CA ILE A 206 -9.98 -26.38 -15.46
C ILE A 206 -9.03 -27.19 -14.56
N HIS A 207 -9.49 -28.28 -13.94
CA HIS A 207 -8.64 -29.14 -13.12
C HIS A 207 -7.50 -29.76 -13.93
N LYS A 208 -7.77 -30.18 -15.17
CA LYS A 208 -6.76 -30.74 -16.07
C LYS A 208 -5.72 -29.69 -16.47
N ALA A 209 -6.15 -28.48 -16.83
CA ALA A 209 -5.28 -27.35 -17.15
C ALA A 209 -4.41 -26.95 -15.96
N THR A 210 -5.02 -26.79 -14.78
CA THR A 210 -4.33 -26.45 -13.52
C THR A 210 -3.29 -27.50 -13.16
N LYS A 211 -3.66 -28.79 -13.25
CA LYS A 211 -2.73 -29.91 -12.99
C LYS A 211 -1.56 -29.93 -13.97
N GLY A 212 -1.83 -29.65 -15.25
CA GLY A 212 -0.79 -29.52 -16.28
C GLY A 212 0.18 -28.39 -15.96
N LEU A 213 -0.35 -27.22 -15.58
CA LEU A 213 0.45 -26.05 -15.21
C LEU A 213 1.32 -26.32 -13.98
N ILE A 214 0.75 -26.90 -12.92
CA ILE A 214 1.49 -27.24 -11.69
C ILE A 214 2.65 -28.19 -12.02
N LYS A 215 2.41 -29.20 -12.85
CA LYS A 215 3.45 -30.15 -13.27
C LYS A 215 4.55 -29.47 -14.09
N SER A 216 4.21 -28.59 -15.04
CA SER A 216 5.22 -27.82 -15.79
C SER A 216 6.08 -26.94 -14.88
N ILE A 217 5.51 -26.41 -13.79
CA ILE A 217 6.26 -25.61 -12.81
C ILE A 217 7.15 -26.49 -11.93
N GLU A 218 6.70 -27.70 -11.58
CA GLU A 218 7.51 -28.68 -10.84
C GLU A 218 8.70 -29.19 -11.67
N ASP A 219 8.47 -29.47 -12.95
CA ASP A 219 9.48 -30.03 -13.85
C ASP A 219 10.46 -28.96 -14.40
N GLY A 220 9.97 -27.74 -14.66
CA GLY A 220 10.71 -26.67 -15.35
C GLY A 220 10.90 -25.37 -14.57
N GLY A 221 10.45 -25.31 -13.32
CA GLY A 221 10.52 -24.10 -12.49
C GLY A 221 9.50 -23.02 -12.84
N VAL A 222 9.55 -21.87 -12.17
CA VAL A 222 8.57 -20.77 -12.34
C VAL A 222 8.64 -20.13 -13.74
N ASP A 223 9.76 -20.24 -14.42
CA ASP A 223 9.98 -19.63 -15.74
C ASP A 223 9.40 -20.48 -16.89
N SER A 224 9.00 -21.73 -16.64
CA SER A 224 8.42 -22.62 -17.66
C SER A 224 6.98 -22.27 -18.06
N VAL A 225 6.27 -21.51 -17.23
CA VAL A 225 4.87 -21.13 -17.42
C VAL A 225 4.77 -19.62 -17.56
N MET A 226 3.97 -19.13 -18.50
CA MET A 226 3.78 -17.69 -18.71
C MET A 226 2.74 -17.12 -17.74
N GLU A 227 2.86 -15.83 -17.38
CA GLU A 227 1.92 -15.19 -16.46
C GLU A 227 0.48 -15.20 -17.00
N TRP A 228 0.30 -15.01 -18.31
CA TRP A 228 -1.03 -15.02 -18.92
C TRP A 228 -1.72 -16.39 -18.84
N GLU A 229 -0.99 -17.51 -18.88
CA GLU A 229 -1.54 -18.86 -18.73
C GLU A 229 -2.10 -19.07 -17.32
N VAL A 230 -1.36 -18.56 -16.33
CA VAL A 230 -1.78 -18.55 -14.92
C VAL A 230 -3.00 -17.67 -14.74
N ASP A 231 -3.00 -16.47 -15.33
CA ASP A 231 -4.10 -15.51 -15.23
C ASP A 231 -5.37 -16.03 -15.91
N GLU A 232 -5.24 -16.74 -17.03
CA GLU A 232 -6.36 -17.37 -17.70
C GLU A 232 -7.01 -18.43 -16.79
N VAL A 233 -6.22 -19.39 -16.30
CA VAL A 233 -6.72 -20.43 -15.37
C VAL A 233 -7.36 -19.81 -14.13
N LEU A 234 -6.74 -18.77 -13.56
CA LEU A 234 -7.30 -18.03 -12.43
C LEU A 234 -8.61 -17.31 -12.79
N ASN A 235 -8.71 -16.69 -13.96
CA ASN A 235 -9.91 -15.99 -14.39
C ASN A 235 -11.10 -16.95 -14.62
N TRP A 236 -10.84 -18.18 -15.07
CA TRP A 236 -11.87 -19.22 -15.23
C TRP A 236 -12.27 -19.87 -13.90
N THR A 237 -11.35 -19.93 -12.94
CA THR A 237 -11.56 -20.57 -11.63
C THR A 237 -12.11 -19.65 -10.54
N ASN A 238 -12.01 -18.33 -10.66
CA ASN A 238 -12.33 -17.49 -9.51
C ASN A 238 -13.75 -16.90 -9.54
N THR A 239 -14.52 -17.22 -8.52
CA THR A 239 -15.52 -16.31 -7.95
C THR A 239 -14.86 -15.12 -7.21
N LEU A 240 -13.57 -15.22 -6.83
CA LEU A 240 -12.83 -14.21 -6.05
C LEU A 240 -11.53 -13.76 -6.73
N ASN A 241 -11.58 -12.70 -7.54
CA ASN A 241 -10.41 -12.18 -8.28
C ASN A 241 -9.21 -11.87 -7.36
N PHE A 242 -8.03 -12.44 -7.68
CA PHE A 242 -6.77 -12.22 -6.95
C PHE A 242 -6.45 -10.73 -6.79
N ASP A 243 -6.54 -9.98 -7.88
CA ASP A 243 -6.15 -8.58 -7.89
C ASP A 243 -7.14 -7.74 -7.07
N ASP A 244 -8.44 -8.05 -7.14
CA ASP A 244 -9.48 -7.38 -6.34
C ASP A 244 -9.33 -7.69 -4.85
N TYR A 245 -9.01 -8.95 -4.50
CA TYR A 245 -8.72 -9.34 -3.14
C TYR A 245 -7.48 -8.61 -2.61
N ILE A 246 -6.39 -8.56 -3.37
CA ILE A 246 -5.18 -7.84 -2.95
C ILE A 246 -5.43 -6.35 -2.86
N ALA A 247 -6.23 -5.77 -3.76
CA ALA A 247 -6.61 -4.36 -3.71
C ALA A 247 -7.43 -4.06 -2.45
N SER A 248 -8.53 -4.79 -2.21
CA SER A 248 -9.34 -4.64 -1.00
C SER A 248 -8.53 -4.89 0.27
N TRP A 249 -7.67 -5.91 0.29
CA TRP A 249 -6.75 -6.18 1.39
C TRP A 249 -5.74 -5.05 1.63
N ARG A 250 -5.31 -4.33 0.58
CA ARG A 250 -4.43 -3.16 0.74
C ARG A 250 -5.17 -1.96 1.32
N GLU A 251 -6.47 -1.87 1.08
CA GLU A 251 -7.31 -0.77 1.55
C GLU A 251 -7.81 -0.97 2.98
N THR A 252 -7.95 -2.21 3.44
CA THR A 252 -8.38 -2.49 4.81
C THR A 252 -7.45 -1.86 5.85
N ALA A 253 -8.07 -1.28 6.89
CA ALA A 253 -7.38 -0.64 8.01
C ALA A 253 -6.38 0.46 7.63
N THR A 254 -6.66 1.20 6.55
CA THR A 254 -5.88 2.36 6.15
C THR A 254 -6.58 3.67 6.49
N SER A 255 -5.79 4.69 6.86
CA SER A 255 -6.26 6.07 7.02
C SER A 255 -6.58 6.70 5.66
N ASN A 256 -7.19 7.90 5.68
CA ASN A 256 -7.26 8.71 4.46
C ASN A 256 -5.84 9.10 4.00
N SER A 257 -5.67 9.50 2.74
CA SER A 257 -4.40 10.09 2.29
C SER A 257 -4.33 11.55 2.70
N SER A 258 -3.15 12.01 3.15
CA SER A 258 -2.90 13.42 3.46
C SER A 258 -3.07 14.32 2.24
N ALA A 259 -3.04 13.77 1.02
CA ALA A 259 -3.26 14.52 -0.21
C ALA A 259 -4.73 14.99 -0.37
N TYR A 260 -5.69 14.29 0.25
CA TYR A 260 -7.10 14.66 0.23
C TYR A 260 -7.48 15.61 1.37
N LEU A 261 -6.49 16.21 2.04
CA LEU A 261 -6.73 17.22 3.05
C LEU A 261 -7.43 18.41 2.37
N LYS A 262 -8.75 18.48 2.55
CA LYS A 262 -9.53 19.70 2.38
C LYS A 262 -9.12 20.63 3.51
N ASP A 263 -7.97 21.28 3.37
CA ASP A 263 -7.56 22.28 4.33
C ASP A 263 -8.59 23.41 4.27
N ALA A 264 -9.46 23.48 5.28
CA ALA A 264 -10.53 24.45 5.35
C ALA A 264 -9.99 25.89 5.24
N LYS A 265 -8.73 26.10 5.65
CA LYS A 265 -8.01 27.37 5.49
C LYS A 265 -7.68 27.63 4.03
N LEU A 266 -7.11 26.66 3.30
CA LEU A 266 -6.87 26.78 1.86
C LEU A 266 -8.17 26.94 1.08
N GLN A 267 -9.24 26.25 1.44
CA GLN A 267 -10.54 26.43 0.79
C GLN A 267 -11.13 27.83 1.03
N ARG A 268 -10.98 28.38 2.24
CA ARG A 268 -11.36 29.77 2.53
C ARG A 268 -10.52 30.75 1.73
N ILE A 269 -9.21 30.53 1.64
CA ILE A 269 -8.30 31.35 0.83
C ILE A 269 -8.68 31.28 -0.65
N GLN A 270 -8.89 30.09 -1.20
CA GLN A 270 -9.31 29.88 -2.58
C GLN A 270 -10.66 30.54 -2.87
N LYS A 271 -11.66 30.37 -1.98
CA LYS A 271 -12.96 31.07 -2.08
C LYS A 271 -12.85 32.59 -1.94
N SER A 272 -11.84 33.09 -1.21
CA SER A 272 -11.59 34.53 -1.09
C SER A 272 -10.92 35.09 -2.33
N LEU A 273 -9.97 34.36 -2.92
CA LEU A 273 -9.30 34.72 -4.16
C LEU A 273 -10.28 34.68 -5.34
N GLN A 274 -11.11 33.64 -5.41
CA GLN A 274 -12.11 33.50 -6.46
C GLN A 274 -13.19 34.59 -6.38
N ARG A 275 -13.55 35.05 -5.17
CA ARG A 275 -14.40 36.25 -4.99
C ARG A 275 -13.72 37.52 -5.45
N LYS A 276 -12.45 37.73 -5.09
CA LYS A 276 -11.68 38.91 -5.54
C LYS A 276 -11.54 38.99 -7.07
N ILE A 277 -11.28 37.86 -7.72
CA ILE A 277 -11.20 37.79 -9.19
C ILE A 277 -12.55 38.20 -9.81
N TYR A 278 -13.66 37.69 -9.28
CA TYR A 278 -15.00 38.04 -9.74
C TYR A 278 -15.37 39.52 -9.47
N GLU A 279 -14.91 40.07 -8.34
CA GLU A 279 -15.09 41.49 -7.97
C GLU A 279 -14.24 42.43 -8.84
N ASP A 280 -13.05 42.02 -9.30
CA ASP A 280 -12.21 42.81 -10.21
C ASP A 280 -12.74 42.75 -11.66
N GLU A 281 -13.21 41.58 -12.12
CA GLU A 281 -13.87 41.44 -13.44
C GLU A 281 -15.17 42.26 -13.53
N THR A 282 -15.93 42.36 -12.44
CA THR A 282 -17.15 43.20 -12.38
C THR A 282 -16.81 44.69 -12.39
N LYS A 283 -15.74 45.13 -11.72
CA LYS A 283 -15.27 46.53 -11.80
C LYS A 283 -14.74 46.91 -13.18
N GLU A 284 -13.97 46.04 -13.84
CA GLU A 284 -13.50 46.30 -15.22
C GLU A 284 -14.65 46.39 -16.23
N SER A 285 -15.73 45.64 -16.02
CA SER A 285 -16.93 45.71 -16.87
C SER A 285 -17.79 46.93 -16.57
N GLU A 286 -17.90 47.36 -15.31
CA GLU A 286 -18.57 48.63 -14.93
C GLU A 286 -17.78 49.86 -15.41
N GLU A 287 -16.44 49.85 -15.35
CA GLU A 287 -15.61 50.94 -15.88
C GLU A 287 -15.71 51.04 -17.41
N LYS A 288 -15.79 49.92 -18.13
CA LYS A 288 -16.02 49.95 -19.60
C LYS A 288 -17.37 50.51 -20.00
N ILE A 289 -18.40 50.37 -19.17
CA ILE A 289 -19.75 50.92 -19.44
C ILE A 289 -19.76 52.45 -19.28
N TYR A 290 -18.86 53.02 -18.47
CA TYR A 290 -18.85 54.47 -18.20
C TYR A 290 -18.09 55.31 -19.25
N TYR A 291 -17.26 54.69 -20.11
CA TYR A 291 -16.47 55.40 -21.13
C TYR A 291 -17.08 55.42 -22.54
N ASP A 292 -18.25 54.83 -22.78
CA ASP A 292 -18.88 54.75 -24.11
C ASP A 292 -20.03 55.76 -24.33
N GLY A 293 -19.99 56.90 -23.62
CA GLY A 293 -21.05 57.89 -23.65
C GLY A 293 -20.55 59.33 -23.66
N ASP A 294 -19.78 59.73 -24.68
CA ASP A 294 -19.62 61.13 -25.09
C ASP A 294 -19.00 61.22 -26.51
N PHE A 295 -19.82 60.97 -27.55
CA PHE A 295 -19.52 61.35 -28.94
C PHE A 295 -20.17 62.71 -29.23
N TYR A 296 -19.39 63.79 -29.23
CA TYR A 296 -19.83 65.07 -29.81
C TYR A 296 -19.56 65.09 -31.32
N GLU A 297 -20.64 65.28 -32.09
CA GLU A 297 -20.65 65.58 -33.51
C GLU A 297 -19.84 66.85 -33.81
N ASN A 298 -18.92 66.77 -34.78
CA ASN A 298 -18.34 67.97 -35.40
C ASN A 298 -18.71 68.01 -36.89
N VAL A 299 -19.66 68.91 -37.17
CA VAL A 299 -20.15 69.32 -38.48
C VAL A 299 -19.04 70.08 -39.22
N TYR A 300 -18.57 69.55 -40.35
CA TYR A 300 -17.67 70.27 -41.25
C TYR A 300 -18.45 71.26 -42.10
N ILE A 301 -18.26 72.55 -41.84
CA ILE A 301 -18.66 73.64 -42.75
C ILE A 301 -17.50 73.91 -43.72
N LYS A 302 -17.72 73.67 -45.02
CA LYS A 302 -16.82 74.08 -46.11
C LYS A 302 -16.93 75.60 -46.34
N PRO A 303 -15.82 76.33 -46.48
CA PRO A 303 -15.86 77.64 -47.12
C PRO A 303 -15.78 77.49 -48.65
N LEU A 304 -16.59 78.29 -49.33
CA LEU A 304 -16.56 78.53 -50.78
C LEU A 304 -15.58 79.68 -51.09
N LEU A 305 -14.87 79.51 -52.20
CA LEU A 305 -13.98 80.42 -52.95
C LEU A 305 -12.57 80.64 -52.39
#